data_AF-A0A925B9B9-F1
#
_entry.id   AF-A0A925B9B9-F1
#
_cell.length_a   1.000
_cell.length_b   1.000
_cell.length_c   1.000
_cell.angle_alpha   90.00
_cell.angle_beta   90.00
_cell.angle_gamma   90.00
#
_symmetry.space_group_name_H-M   'P 1'
#
loop_
_entity.id
_entity.type
_entity.pdbx_description
1 polymer ?
#
loop_
_entity_poly.entity_id
_entity_poly.type
_entity_poly.pdbx_seq_one_letter_code
_entity_poly.pdbx_strand_id
1 'polypeptide(L)'
;MKRLCLGAAATLLLAACAAPSFTLQEDGAEFELNGRIAVTYRAEATTGNISWRHGSRSDELLLSSPLGQGVARIVRAGDQVTLTTQDGRETRAADAESLTEQAL
;
A
#
# COMPACT_ATOMS: atom_id res chain seq x y z
N MET A 1 -12.75 33.86 -28.67
CA MET A 1 -12.31 33.83 -27.25
C MET A 1 -13.06 32.80 -26.40
N LYS A 2 -14.36 32.51 -26.60
CA LYS A 2 -15.10 31.42 -25.89
C LYS A 2 -14.72 29.98 -26.28
N ARG A 3 -14.11 29.76 -27.46
CA ARG A 3 -13.71 28.42 -27.95
C ARG A 3 -12.38 27.93 -27.36
N LEU A 4 -11.56 28.83 -26.80
CA LEU A 4 -10.25 28.49 -26.25
C LEU A 4 -10.36 27.97 -24.80
N CYS A 5 -11.40 28.36 -24.06
CA CYS A 5 -11.65 27.87 -22.70
C CYS A 5 -12.22 26.45 -22.66
N LEU A 6 -12.80 25.94 -23.76
CA LEU A 6 -13.38 24.60 -23.80
C LEU A 6 -12.32 23.50 -23.97
N GLY A 7 -11.20 23.81 -24.63
CA GLY A 7 -10.10 22.85 -24.84
C GLY A 7 -9.25 22.60 -23.59
N ALA A 8 -9.13 23.61 -22.71
CA ALA A 8 -8.31 23.52 -21.49
C ALA A 8 -8.97 22.71 -20.36
N ALA A 9 -10.30 22.59 -20.35
CA ALA A 9 -11.02 21.81 -19.35
C ALA A 9 -10.94 20.29 -19.59
N ALA A 10 -10.78 19.88 -20.85
CA ALA A 10 -10.74 18.46 -21.22
C ALA A 10 -9.42 17.77 -20.87
N THR A 11 -8.31 18.50 -20.81
CA THR A 11 -6.98 17.95 -20.49
C THR A 11 -6.72 17.75 -19.00
N LEU A 12 -7.45 18.44 -18.11
CA LEU A 12 -7.29 18.28 -16.65
C LEU A 12 -7.97 17.01 -16.09
N LEU A 13 -8.92 16.41 -16.81
CA LEU A 13 -9.66 15.23 -16.34
C LEU A 13 -8.88 13.91 -16.45
N LEU A 14 -7.76 13.87 -17.17
CA LEU A 14 -7.00 12.64 -17.44
C LEU A 14 -5.89 12.33 -16.41
N ALA A 15 -5.54 13.27 -15.53
CA ALA A 15 -4.47 13.06 -14.55
C ALA A 15 -4.95 12.44 -13.21
N ALA A 16 -6.27 12.26 -13.03
CA ALA A 16 -6.83 11.86 -11.74
C ALA A 16 -6.77 10.34 -11.44
N CYS A 17 -6.30 9.51 -12.37
CA CYS A 17 -6.23 8.05 -12.20
C CYS A 17 -4.86 7.52 -11.77
N ALA A 18 -3.92 8.37 -11.34
CA ALA A 18 -2.64 7.92 -10.81
C ALA A 18 -2.84 7.31 -9.41
N ALA A 19 -3.15 6.01 -9.35
CA ALA A 19 -3.09 5.26 -8.11
C ALA A 19 -1.62 5.08 -7.69
N PRO A 20 -1.30 5.13 -6.38
CA PRO A 20 0.05 4.84 -5.91
C PRO A 20 0.42 3.40 -6.29
N SER A 21 1.48 3.27 -7.08
CA SER A 21 2.13 1.98 -7.36
C SER A 21 3.16 1.71 -6.27
N PHE A 22 2.93 0.66 -5.49
CA PHE A 22 3.93 0.17 -4.55
C PHE A 22 4.79 -0.89 -5.25
N THR A 23 6.09 -0.69 -5.27
CA THR A 23 7.08 -1.63 -5.82
C THR A 23 7.92 -2.16 -4.67
N LEU A 24 8.15 -3.47 -4.62
CA LEU A 24 9.11 -4.05 -3.68
C LEU A 24 10.54 -3.67 -4.10
N GLN A 25 11.38 -3.19 -3.17
CA GLN A 25 12.81 -2.96 -3.44
C GLN A 25 13.52 -4.31 -3.75
N GLU A 26 14.63 -4.37 -4.49
CA GLU A 26 15.33 -5.64 -4.76
C GLU A 26 16.70 -5.70 -4.06
N ASP A 27 16.71 -5.77 -2.72
CA ASP A 27 17.95 -5.94 -1.96
C ASP A 27 17.83 -7.09 -0.95
N GLY A 28 18.70 -8.11 -1.10
CA GLY A 28 19.05 -9.08 -0.05
C GLY A 28 17.89 -9.79 0.65
N ALA A 29 16.86 -10.21 -0.10
CA ALA A 29 15.73 -10.94 0.47
C ALA A 29 16.16 -12.33 0.96
N GLU A 30 15.81 -12.65 2.20
CA GLU A 30 15.93 -14.02 2.75
C GLU A 30 14.76 -14.88 2.29
N PHE A 31 13.56 -14.31 2.21
CA PHE A 31 12.43 -14.96 1.55
C PHE A 31 11.48 -13.95 0.90
N GLU A 32 10.71 -14.46 -0.04
CA GLU A 32 9.60 -13.76 -0.66
C GLU A 32 8.34 -14.63 -0.62
N LEU A 33 7.20 -13.98 -0.37
CA LEU A 33 5.88 -14.59 -0.37
C LEU A 33 4.95 -13.75 -1.23
N ASN A 34 4.33 -14.39 -2.22
CA ASN A 34 3.33 -13.78 -3.07
C ASN A 34 2.10 -14.69 -3.09
N GLY A 35 0.92 -14.13 -2.82
CA GLY A 35 -0.27 -14.96 -2.73
C GLY A 35 -1.56 -14.20 -2.52
N ARG A 36 -2.61 -14.97 -2.23
CA ARG A 36 -3.92 -14.47 -1.82
C ARG A 36 -4.03 -14.52 -0.30
N ILE A 37 -4.67 -13.51 0.26
CA ILE A 37 -4.93 -13.40 1.69
C ILE A 37 -6.43 -13.15 1.94
N ALA A 38 -6.94 -13.76 3.00
CA ALA A 38 -8.24 -13.45 3.57
C ALA A 38 -7.99 -13.03 5.02
N VAL A 39 -8.46 -11.84 5.39
CA VAL A 39 -8.35 -11.29 6.74
C VAL A 39 -9.76 -11.18 7.30
N THR A 40 -9.96 -11.67 8.50
CA THR A 40 -11.21 -11.47 9.25
C THR A 40 -10.88 -10.78 10.55
N TYR A 41 -11.49 -9.61 10.77
CA TYR A 41 -11.37 -8.87 12.02
C TYR A 41 -12.77 -8.49 12.51
N ARG A 42 -13.11 -8.90 13.73
CA ARG A 42 -14.47 -8.80 14.28
C ARG A 42 -15.51 -9.42 13.34
N ALA A 43 -16.45 -8.64 12.83
CA ALA A 43 -17.50 -9.08 11.90
C ALA A 43 -17.17 -8.78 10.43
N GLU A 44 -15.98 -8.24 10.14
CA GLU A 44 -15.57 -7.81 8.82
C GLU A 44 -14.57 -8.80 8.21
N ALA A 45 -14.86 -9.25 6.99
CA ALA A 45 -13.99 -10.12 6.22
C ALA A 45 -13.59 -9.43 4.91
N THR A 46 -12.28 -9.37 4.65
CA THR A 46 -11.71 -8.79 3.43
C THR A 46 -10.79 -9.81 2.77
N THR A 47 -10.81 -9.85 1.44
CA THR A 47 -9.88 -10.67 0.65
C THR A 47 -9.05 -9.78 -0.27
N GLY A 48 -7.81 -10.19 -0.54
CA GLY A 48 -6.89 -9.44 -1.36
C GLY A 48 -5.66 -10.26 -1.75
N ASN A 49 -4.66 -9.56 -2.25
CA ASN A 49 -3.36 -10.11 -2.57
C ASN A 49 -2.33 -9.60 -1.56
N ILE A 50 -1.35 -10.44 -1.26
CA ILE A 50 -0.21 -10.16 -0.40
C ILE A 50 1.07 -10.36 -1.20
N SER A 51 1.98 -9.40 -1.11
CA SER A 51 3.35 -9.50 -1.59
C SER A 51 4.27 -9.09 -0.45
N TRP A 52 5.04 -10.02 0.07
CA TRP A 52 5.94 -9.82 1.20
C TRP A 52 7.35 -10.19 0.78
N ARG A 53 8.27 -9.28 1.04
CA ARG A 53 9.70 -9.55 1.00
C ARG A 53 10.30 -9.31 2.38
N HIS A 54 10.98 -10.33 2.87
CA HIS A 54 11.69 -10.31 4.13
C HIS A 54 13.19 -10.31 3.90
N GLY A 55 13.91 -9.43 4.58
CA GLY A 55 15.36 -9.43 4.62
C GLY A 55 15.86 -9.19 6.04
N SER A 56 17.14 -9.47 6.26
CA SER A 56 17.82 -9.39 7.57
C SER A 56 17.62 -8.08 8.36
N ARG A 57 17.39 -6.95 7.68
CA ARG A 57 17.25 -5.62 8.29
C ARG A 57 15.92 -4.93 7.99
N SER A 58 15.11 -5.49 7.10
CA SER A 58 13.89 -4.84 6.65
C SER A 58 12.86 -5.82 6.12
N ASP A 59 11.61 -5.45 6.30
CA ASP A 59 10.48 -6.11 5.65
C ASP A 59 9.71 -5.11 4.84
N GLU A 60 9.18 -5.59 3.73
CA GLU A 60 8.26 -4.84 2.92
C GLU A 60 7.07 -5.72 2.55
N LEU A 61 5.90 -5.28 2.99
CA LEU A 61 4.63 -5.97 2.79
C LEU A 61 3.69 -5.04 2.01
N LEU A 62 3.19 -5.54 0.89
CA LEU A 62 2.20 -4.88 0.06
C LEU A 62 0.89 -5.67 0.12
N LEU A 63 -0.18 -4.97 0.51
CA LEU A 63 -1.55 -5.47 0.46
C LEU A 63 -2.28 -4.77 -0.68
N SER A 64 -2.88 -5.56 -1.57
CA SER A 64 -3.58 -5.05 -2.74
C SER A 64 -4.96 -5.66 -2.87
N SER A 65 -5.88 -4.94 -3.53
CA SER A 65 -7.17 -5.48 -3.92
C SER A 65 -7.00 -6.63 -4.93
N PRO A 66 -8.03 -7.45 -5.16
CA PRO A 66 -8.01 -8.49 -6.19
C PRO A 66 -7.66 -7.96 -7.60
N LEU A 67 -7.92 -6.67 -7.86
CA LEU A 67 -7.61 -5.99 -9.12
C LEU A 67 -6.17 -5.42 -9.17
N GLY A 68 -5.37 -5.62 -8.13
CA GLY A 68 -3.99 -5.16 -8.05
C GLY A 68 -3.81 -3.72 -7.59
N GLN A 69 -4.88 -3.03 -7.15
CA GLN A 69 -4.76 -1.68 -6.58
C GLN A 69 -4.15 -1.79 -5.19
N GLY A 70 -3.09 -1.04 -4.91
CA GLY A 70 -2.47 -1.00 -3.59
C GLY A 70 -3.41 -0.43 -2.54
N VAL A 71 -3.67 -1.21 -1.49
CA VAL A 71 -4.52 -0.82 -0.35
C VAL A 71 -3.67 -0.29 0.79
N ALA A 72 -2.55 -0.97 1.07
CA ALA A 72 -1.62 -0.60 2.12
C ALA A 72 -0.21 -1.12 1.83
N ARG A 73 0.80 -0.35 2.23
CA ARG A 73 2.20 -0.77 2.29
C ARG A 73 2.69 -0.70 3.73
N ILE A 74 3.30 -1.77 4.21
CA ILE A 74 3.90 -1.84 5.53
C ILE A 74 5.40 -2.08 5.37
N VAL A 75 6.22 -1.22 5.95
CA VAL A 75 7.68 -1.34 5.94
C VAL A 75 8.19 -1.43 7.36
N ARG A 76 8.94 -2.48 7.66
CA ARG A 76 9.79 -2.53 8.86
C ARG A 76 11.21 -2.16 8.47
N ALA A 77 11.80 -1.19 9.16
CA ALA A 77 13.21 -0.85 9.02
C ALA A 77 13.78 -0.59 10.41
N GLY A 78 14.69 -1.47 10.86
CA GLY A 78 15.18 -1.43 12.23
C GLY A 78 14.06 -1.67 13.26
N ASP A 79 13.90 -0.74 14.19
CA ASP A 79 12.94 -0.74 15.30
C ASP A 79 11.64 0.03 15.01
N GLN A 80 11.41 0.36 13.74
CA GLN A 80 10.22 1.08 13.32
C GLN A 80 9.47 0.33 12.24
N VAL A 81 8.14 0.32 12.36
CA VAL A 81 7.20 -0.16 11.35
C VAL A 81 6.33 1.01 10.90
N THR A 82 6.23 1.20 9.59
CA THR A 82 5.42 2.25 8.95
C THR A 82 4.34 1.61 8.10
N LEU A 83 3.08 1.98 8.33
CA LEU A 83 1.92 1.71 7.47
C LEU A 83 1.65 2.95 6.62
N THR A 84 1.60 2.80 5.30
CA THR A 84 1.11 3.80 4.34
C THR A 84 -0.16 3.26 3.70
N THR A 85 -1.29 3.95 3.87
CA THR A 85 -2.57 3.59 3.22
C THR A 85 -2.68 4.18 1.82
N GLN A 86 -3.67 3.72 1.04
CA GLN A 86 -3.89 4.16 -0.35
C GLN A 86 -4.08 5.67 -0.51
N ASP A 87 -4.61 6.37 0.50
CA ASP A 87 -4.76 7.82 0.55
C ASP A 87 -3.46 8.57 0.88
N GLY A 88 -2.36 7.84 1.11
CA GLY A 88 -1.04 8.38 1.46
C GLY A 88 -0.87 8.66 2.95
N ARG A 89 -1.85 8.35 3.80
CA ARG A 89 -1.70 8.54 5.26
C ARG A 89 -0.69 7.53 5.81
N GLU A 90 0.23 8.04 6.63
CA GLU A 90 1.26 7.25 7.28
C GLU A 90 0.99 7.11 8.78
N THR A 91 1.12 5.88 9.29
CA THR A 91 1.12 5.57 10.73
C THR A 91 2.41 4.84 11.06
N ARG A 92 3.04 5.17 12.19
CA ARG A 92 4.33 4.60 12.60
C ARG A 92 4.23 4.02 14.01
N ALA A 93 4.83 2.87 14.23
CA ALA A 93 4.93 2.24 15.54
C ALA A 93 6.25 1.49 15.71
N ALA A 94 6.54 1.03 16.93
CA ALA A 94 7.75 0.27 17.22
C ALA A 94 7.71 -1.17 16.66
N ASP A 95 6.51 -1.72 16.51
CA ASP A 95 6.27 -3.09 16.06
C ASP A 95 4.93 -3.19 15.32
N ALA A 96 4.70 -4.35 14.68
CA ALA A 96 3.51 -4.59 13.88
C ALA A 96 2.23 -4.72 14.71
N GLU A 97 2.33 -5.14 15.97
CA GLU A 97 1.18 -5.28 16.88
C GLU A 97 0.66 -3.89 17.26
N SER A 98 1.54 -3.04 17.77
CA SER A 98 1.26 -1.63 18.08
C SER A 98 0.77 -0.85 16.86
N LEU A 99 1.29 -1.15 15.67
CA LEU A 99 0.83 -0.53 14.42
C LEU A 99 -0.62 -0.93 14.09
N THR A 100 -0.94 -2.20 14.29
CA THR A 100 -2.28 -2.74 14.04
C THR A 100 -3.29 -2.14 15.01
N GLU A 101 -2.95 -2.02 16.30
CA GLU A 101 -3.80 -1.37 17.30
C GLU A 101 -4.10 0.10 16.97
N GLN A 102 -3.15 0.82 16.37
CA GLN A 102 -3.34 2.23 15.97
C GLN A 102 -4.12 2.38 14.66
N ALA A 103 -4.16 1.35 13.82
CA ALA A 103 -4.76 1.40 12.49
C ALA A 103 -6.23 0.93 12.45
N LEU A 104 -6.71 0.29 13.52
CA LEU A 104 -8.06 -0.26 13.69
C LEU A 104 -8.96 0.66 14.52
#